data_AF-A0A136KF54-F1
#
_entry.id   AF-A0A136KF54-F1
#
_cell.length_a   1.000
_cell.length_b   1.000
_cell.length_c   1.000
_cell.angle_alpha   90.00
_cell.angle_beta   90.00
_cell.angle_gamma   90.00
#
_symmetry.space_group_name_H-M   'P 1'
#
loop_
_entity.id
_entity.type
_entity.pdbx_description
1 polymer ?
#
loop_
_entity_poly.entity_id
_entity_poly.type
_entity_poly.pdbx_seq_one_letter_code
_entity_poly.pdbx_strand_id
1 'polypeptide(L)' 'MTKKLRVGINGFGRIGRAFARIALDHPEMELSLINTRKK' A
#
# COMPACT_ATOMS: atom_id res chain seq x y z
N MET A 1 -12.98 16.94 -7.18
CA MET A 1 -11.77 16.24 -6.74
C MET A 1 -12.11 14.76 -6.58
N THR A 2 -11.58 13.88 -7.43
CA THR A 2 -11.75 12.44 -7.28
C THR A 2 -10.98 11.97 -6.04
N LYS A 3 -11.69 11.37 -5.09
CA LYS A 3 -11.08 10.88 -3.85
C LYS A 3 -10.26 9.63 -4.18
N LYS A 4 -8.96 9.66 -3.90
CA LYS A 4 -8.10 8.47 -4.08
C LYS A 4 -8.53 7.34 -3.16
N LEU A 5 -8.43 6.11 -3.64
CA LEU A 5 -8.64 4.90 -2.85
C LEU A 5 -7.48 4.75 -1.85
N ARG A 6 -7.80 4.89 -0.56
CA ARG A 6 -6.83 4.77 0.52
C ARG A 6 -6.67 3.31 0.91
N VAL A 7 -5.46 2.78 0.75
CA VAL A 7 -5.14 1.37 1.00
C VAL A 7 -4.14 1.23 2.15
N GLY A 8 -4.32 0.19 2.96
CA GLY A 8 -3.39 -0.21 4.01
C GLY A 8 -2.87 -1.63 3.75
N ILE A 9 -1.63 -1.92 4.14
CA ILE A 9 -1.01 -3.24 3.99
C ILE A 9 -0.80 -3.86 5.38
N ASN A 10 -1.36 -5.05 5.61
CA ASN A 10 -1.08 -5.84 6.82
C ASN A 10 -0.22 -7.06 6.46
N GLY A 11 1.08 -6.96 6.71
CA GLY A 11 2.10 -7.94 6.34
C GLY A 11 2.97 -7.45 5.18
N PHE A 12 4.15 -6.91 5.49
CA PHE A 12 5.07 -6.35 4.49
C PHE A 12 6.09 -7.36 3.94
N GLY A 13 5.60 -8.55 3.58
CA GLY A 13 6.37 -9.62 2.95
C GLY A 13 6.62 -9.40 1.45
N ARG A 14 6.85 -10.48 0.70
CA ARG A 14 7.07 -10.39 -0.77
C ARG A 14 5.90 -9.71 -1.49
N ILE A 15 4.68 -10.17 -1.23
CA ILE A 15 3.46 -9.62 -1.86
C ILE A 15 3.20 -8.19 -1.40
N GLY A 16 3.30 -7.90 -0.11
CA GLY A 16 3.11 -6.54 0.42
C GLY A 16 4.05 -5.52 -0.23
N ARG A 17 5.33 -5.87 -0.46
CA ARG A 17 6.28 -5.00 -1.17
C ARG A 17 5.99 -4.85 -2.66
N ALA A 18 5.57 -5.92 -3.32
CA ALA A 18 5.19 -5.87 -4.74
C ALA A 18 3.93 -5.01 -4.95
N PHE A 19 2.92 -5.21 -4.12
CA PHE A 19 1.70 -4.39 -4.13
C PHE A 19 2.01 -2.92 -3.85
N ALA A 20 2.84 -2.62 -2.82
CA ALA A 20 3.23 -1.24 -2.52
C ALA A 20 3.89 -0.54 -3.71
N ARG A 21 4.73 -1.25 -4.48
CA ARG A 21 5.33 -0.72 -5.72
C ARG A 21 4.25 -0.28 -6.71
N ILE A 22 3.32 -1.18 -7.03
CA ILE A 22 2.24 -0.92 -7.99
C ILE A 22 1.31 0.19 -7.49
N ALA A 23 0.96 0.18 -6.19
CA ALA A 23 0.05 1.14 -5.60
C ALA A 23 0.62 2.56 -5.56
N LEU A 24 1.94 2.72 -5.42
CA LEU A 24 2.60 4.03 -5.45
C LEU A 24 2.59 4.67 -6.84
N ASP A 25 2.58 3.85 -7.89
CA ASP A 25 2.54 4.32 -9.29
C ASP A 25 1.10 4.51 -9.80
N HIS A 26 0.09 4.07 -9.05
CA HIS A 26 -1.31 4.12 -9.49
C HIS A 26 -1.96 5.48 -9.18
N PRO A 27 -2.44 6.23 -10.19
CA PRO A 27 -2.90 7.63 -10.01
C PRO A 27 -4.10 7.76 -9.04
N GLU A 28 -4.92 6.72 -8.95
CA GLU A 28 -6.13 6.69 -8.13
C GLU A 28 -5.93 6.08 -6.73
N MET A 29 -4.72 5.62 -6.37
CA MET A 29 -4.46 5.02 -5.06
C MET A 29 -3.60 5.91 -4.17
N GLU A 30 -3.78 5.74 -2.86
CA GLU A 30 -2.94 6.32 -1.81
C GLU A 30 -2.61 5.22 -0.81
N LEU A 31 -1.32 4.88 -0.67
CA LEU A 31 -0.86 3.95 0.35
C LEU A 31 -0.75 4.68 1.70
N SER A 32 -1.72 4.44 2.57
CA SER A 32 -1.86 5.20 3.83
C SER A 32 -1.03 4.62 4.98
N LEU A 33 -0.97 3.29 5.09
CA LEU A 33 -0.43 2.60 6.28
C LEU A 33 0.18 1.24 5.93
N ILE A 34 1.24 0.85 6.64
CA ILE A 34 1.81 -0.50 6.61
C ILE A 34 1.94 -1.01 8.05
N ASN A 35 1.32 -2.15 8.33
CA ASN A 35 1.50 -2.90 9.57
C ASN A 35 2.33 -4.15 9.30
N THR A 36 3.38 -4.39 10.09
CA THR A 36 4.14 -5.64 10.03
C THR A 36 4.71 -5.97 11.41
N ARG A 37 4.94 -7.25 11.68
CA ARG A 37 5.57 -7.67 12.94
C ARG A 37 7.00 -7.16 12.95
N LYS A 38 7.42 -6.54 14.07
CA LYS A 38 8.84 -6.38 14.35
C LYS A 38 9.47 -7.77 14.43
N LYS A 39 10.64 -7.90 13.81
CA LYS A 39 11.47 -9.08 14.01
C LYS A 39 11.98 -9.11 15.43
#